data_AF-A0A7K0LLF2-F1
#
_entry.id   AF-A0A7K0LLF2-F1
#
_cell.length_a   1.000
_cell.length_b   1.000
_cell.length_c   1.000
_cell.angle_alpha   90.00
_cell.angle_beta   90.00
_cell.angle_gamma   90.00
#
_symmetry.space_group_name_H-M   'P 1'
#
loop_
_entity.id
_entity.type
_entity.pdbx_description
1 polymer ?
#
loop_
_entity_poly.entity_id
_entity_poly.type
_entity_poly.pdbx_seq_one_letter_code
_entity_poly.pdbx_strand_id
1 'polypeptide(L)'
;MSDGPVFVPPQRFVERAWAILEGRTDDWTVPEVRDAATVVLLRDTAEGIEVFLMRRVSTMAFAAGMHVFPGGRLDPDDHIVPLALASPEQAHALDLRLGAAPGVGAALLAAATRETFEECGVLLVTGQAAPVARDDLWEQRRQALLDTGQTFSELLYAEGLVVDTAAIRPWTHWITPPVEERRYNTRFFVAAMPVTQEAGDVSGESDRVHWMRPADALERWAAGDLALMTPTSDTLRTLLPYATAAEVLQAADERTIVPQMPQPSLDASGALRWMLIDASTGEMLLELGLEDV
;
A
#
# COMPACT_ATOMS: atom_id res chain seq x y z
N MET A 1 7.38 -4.96 19.37
CA MET A 1 8.27 -4.19 20.27
C MET A 1 8.46 -2.82 19.62
N SER A 2 7.98 -1.77 20.28
CA SER A 2 7.87 -0.43 19.70
C SER A 2 9.22 0.30 19.77
N ASP A 3 10.10 0.08 18.79
CA ASP A 3 11.32 0.90 18.63
C ASP A 3 11.04 2.24 17.93
N GLY A 4 9.77 2.55 17.63
CA GLY A 4 9.37 3.78 16.95
C GLY A 4 9.00 4.91 17.92
N PRO A 5 8.93 6.17 17.43
CA PRO A 5 8.48 7.30 18.23
C PRO A 5 7.08 7.05 18.80
N VAL A 6 6.88 7.43 20.06
CA VAL A 6 5.56 7.35 20.71
C VAL A 6 4.60 8.26 19.96
N PHE A 7 3.60 7.67 19.31
CA PHE A 7 2.54 8.42 18.66
C PHE A 7 1.55 8.90 19.73
N VAL A 8 1.48 10.22 19.91
CA VAL A 8 0.45 10.86 20.73
C VAL A 8 -0.75 11.18 19.84
N PRO A 9 -1.87 10.45 19.97
CA PRO A 9 -3.04 10.70 19.13
C PRO A 9 -3.67 12.08 19.45
N PRO A 10 -4.20 12.79 18.44
CA PRO A 10 -4.99 14.00 18.69
C PRO A 10 -6.21 13.70 19.58
N GLN A 11 -6.64 14.65 20.40
CA GLN A 11 -7.78 14.46 21.33
C GLN A 11 -9.03 13.88 20.63
N ARG A 12 -9.37 14.37 19.43
CA ARG A 12 -10.53 13.86 18.66
C ARG A 12 -10.42 12.38 18.31
N PHE A 13 -9.20 11.87 18.12
CA PHE A 13 -8.95 10.46 17.86
C PHE A 13 -9.29 9.61 19.09
N VAL A 14 -8.91 10.08 20.28
CA VAL A 14 -9.24 9.46 21.57
C VAL A 14 -10.76 9.53 21.84
N GLU A 15 -11.40 10.68 21.60
CA GLU A 15 -12.86 10.85 21.77
C GLU A 15 -13.65 9.86 20.90
N ARG A 16 -13.23 9.66 19.64
CA ARG A 16 -13.85 8.68 18.74
C ARG A 16 -13.62 7.25 19.19
N ALA A 17 -12.44 6.94 19.73
CA ALA A 17 -12.16 5.62 20.29
C ALA A 17 -13.14 5.29 21.42
N TRP A 18 -13.38 6.24 22.34
CA TRP A 18 -14.37 6.11 23.41
C TRP A 18 -15.79 5.97 22.88
N ALA A 19 -16.20 6.81 21.92
CA ALA A 19 -17.51 6.71 21.31
C ALA A 19 -17.77 5.32 20.70
N ILE A 20 -16.75 4.71 20.07
CA ILE A 20 -16.83 3.35 19.52
C ILE A 20 -16.95 2.31 20.64
N LEU A 21 -16.09 2.38 21.66
CA LEU A 21 -16.08 1.42 22.77
C LEU A 21 -17.38 1.43 23.57
N GLU A 22 -18.02 2.58 23.71
CA GLU A 22 -19.28 2.78 24.44
C GLU A 22 -20.53 2.63 23.57
N GLY A 23 -20.37 2.43 22.24
CA GLY A 23 -21.47 2.31 21.30
C GLY A 23 -22.26 3.61 21.07
N ARG A 24 -21.65 4.78 21.26
CA ARG A 24 -22.26 6.10 21.10
C ARG A 24 -22.26 6.54 19.63
N THR A 25 -23.20 6.02 18.86
CA THR A 25 -23.29 6.29 17.41
C THR A 25 -23.69 7.72 17.03
N ASP A 26 -24.31 8.46 17.95
CA ASP A 26 -24.67 9.87 17.76
C ASP A 26 -23.44 10.80 17.80
N ASP A 27 -22.38 10.38 18.52
CA ASP A 27 -21.13 11.14 18.66
C ASP A 27 -20.16 10.87 17.51
N TRP A 28 -20.18 9.65 16.97
CA TRP A 28 -19.32 9.23 15.88
C TRP A 28 -19.98 8.16 15.01
N THR A 29 -20.14 8.46 13.73
CA THR A 29 -20.50 7.48 12.70
C THR A 29 -19.24 7.02 11.98
N VAL A 30 -18.94 5.72 12.10
CA VAL A 30 -17.76 5.12 11.45
C VAL A 30 -17.86 5.27 9.93
N PRO A 31 -16.88 5.89 9.26
CA PRO A 31 -16.88 6.03 7.81
C PRO A 31 -16.83 4.70 7.08
N GLU A 32 -17.41 4.68 5.88
CA GLU A 32 -17.28 3.57 4.95
C GLU A 32 -15.81 3.35 4.56
N VAL A 33 -15.42 2.09 4.44
CA VAL A 33 -14.10 1.70 4.01
C VAL A 33 -14.05 1.57 2.48
N ARG A 34 -12.99 2.08 1.84
CA ARG A 34 -12.81 2.02 0.39
C ARG A 34 -11.64 1.13 0.01
N ASP A 35 -11.81 0.29 -0.99
CA ASP A 35 -10.71 -0.53 -1.50
C ASP A 35 -9.59 0.34 -2.09
N ALA A 36 -8.36 -0.08 -1.82
CA ALA A 36 -7.14 0.61 -2.22
C ALA A 36 -6.02 -0.41 -2.45
N ALA A 37 -5.03 -0.01 -3.23
CA ALA A 37 -3.86 -0.82 -3.52
C ALA A 37 -2.58 -0.03 -3.27
N THR A 38 -1.52 -0.71 -2.85
CA THR A 38 -0.21 -0.12 -2.55
C THR A 38 0.89 -1.05 -3.04
N VAL A 39 1.96 -0.52 -3.62
CA VAL A 39 3.05 -1.31 -4.19
C VAL A 39 4.39 -0.98 -3.56
N VAL A 40 4.97 -1.96 -2.88
CA VAL A 40 6.35 -1.94 -2.44
C VAL A 40 7.24 -2.33 -3.61
N LEU A 41 7.81 -1.33 -4.27
CA LEU A 41 8.75 -1.53 -5.37
C LEU A 41 10.15 -1.82 -4.81
N LEU A 42 10.74 -2.92 -5.26
CA LEU A 42 12.00 -3.47 -4.73
C LEU A 42 13.10 -3.42 -5.78
N ARG A 43 14.33 -3.09 -5.38
CA ARG A 43 15.52 -3.31 -6.21
C ARG A 43 16.63 -3.97 -5.41
N ASP A 44 17.44 -4.76 -6.11
CA ASP A 44 18.63 -5.37 -5.53
C ASP A 44 19.84 -4.42 -5.62
N THR A 45 20.62 -4.39 -4.56
CA THR A 45 21.90 -3.69 -4.49
C THR A 45 22.98 -4.62 -3.92
N ALA A 46 24.23 -4.17 -3.92
CA ALA A 46 25.32 -4.90 -3.26
C ALA A 46 25.13 -5.04 -1.74
N GLU A 47 24.29 -4.21 -1.12
CA GLU A 47 24.02 -4.18 0.32
C GLU A 47 22.66 -4.80 0.69
N GLY A 48 22.01 -5.49 -0.25
CA GLY A 48 20.68 -6.10 -0.10
C GLY A 48 19.59 -5.33 -0.83
N ILE A 49 18.33 -5.58 -0.46
CA ILE A 49 17.18 -4.93 -1.08
C ILE A 49 17.03 -3.47 -0.63
N GLU A 50 16.59 -2.63 -1.56
CA GLU A 50 16.05 -1.31 -1.27
C GLU A 50 14.58 -1.23 -1.70
N VAL A 51 13.80 -0.43 -0.98
CA VAL A 51 12.40 -0.11 -1.28
C VAL A 51 12.28 1.31 -1.80
N PHE A 52 11.34 1.54 -2.72
CA PHE A 52 10.99 2.89 -3.17
C PHE A 52 9.98 3.54 -2.21
N LEU A 53 10.37 4.64 -1.58
CA LEU A 53 9.55 5.44 -0.69
C LEU A 53 9.38 6.85 -1.25
N MET A 54 8.20 7.41 -1.09
CA MET A 54 7.87 8.77 -1.48
C MET A 54 7.40 9.57 -0.27
N ARG A 55 7.85 10.82 -0.14
CA ARG A 55 7.36 11.71 0.92
C ARG A 55 6.22 12.55 0.39
N ARG A 56 5.02 12.32 0.95
CA ARG A 56 3.81 13.08 0.60
C ARG A 56 4.02 14.56 0.89
N VAL A 57 3.62 15.43 -0.05
CA VAL A 57 3.70 16.89 0.15
C VAL A 57 2.98 17.30 1.44
N SER A 58 3.55 18.25 2.16
CA SER A 58 3.05 18.67 3.49
C SER A 58 1.66 19.33 3.44
N THR A 59 1.16 19.67 2.26
CA THR A 59 -0.14 20.30 2.03
C THR A 59 -1.28 19.30 1.89
N MET A 60 -1.00 18.00 1.84
CA MET A 60 -2.02 16.97 1.69
C MET A 60 -2.91 16.84 2.92
N ALA A 61 -4.22 16.67 2.69
CA ALA A 61 -5.22 16.52 3.75
C ALA A 61 -5.07 15.21 4.57
N PHE A 62 -4.29 14.24 4.08
CA PHE A 62 -4.05 12.96 4.74
C PHE A 62 -2.59 12.56 4.58
N ALA A 63 -1.97 12.12 5.68
CA ALA A 63 -0.59 11.65 5.75
C ALA A 63 0.47 12.65 5.21
N ALA A 64 0.23 13.95 5.37
CA ALA A 64 1.20 15.00 5.00
C ALA A 64 2.58 14.76 5.66
N GLY A 65 3.65 14.82 4.86
CA GLY A 65 5.03 14.60 5.33
C GLY A 65 5.38 13.14 5.65
N MET A 66 4.42 12.21 5.56
CA MET A 66 4.67 10.78 5.75
C MET A 66 5.37 10.19 4.53
N HIS A 67 6.25 9.22 4.77
CA HIS A 67 6.83 8.39 3.73
C HIS A 67 5.90 7.22 3.46
N VAL A 68 5.54 7.04 2.20
CA VAL A 68 4.59 6.06 1.71
C VAL A 68 5.18 5.32 0.51
N PHE A 69 4.58 4.18 0.21
CA PHE A 69 4.79 3.50 -1.07
C PHE A 69 3.80 4.04 -2.11
N PRO A 70 4.06 3.84 -3.42
CA PRO A 70 3.08 4.14 -4.44
C PRO A 70 1.75 3.43 -4.21
N GLY A 71 0.64 4.12 -4.41
CA GLY A 71 -0.67 3.54 -4.23
C GLY A 71 -1.81 4.51 -4.05
N GLY A 72 -3.01 4.01 -4.28
CA GLY A 72 -4.22 4.81 -4.21
C GLY A 72 -5.48 3.96 -4.23
N ARG A 73 -6.61 4.61 -4.53
CA ARG A 73 -7.92 3.97 -4.46
C ARG A 73 -8.15 3.10 -5.69
N LEU A 74 -8.96 2.07 -5.50
CA LEU A 74 -9.55 1.35 -6.62
C LEU A 74 -10.44 2.32 -7.43
N ASP A 75 -10.22 2.38 -8.74
CA ASP A 75 -11.00 3.12 -9.71
C ASP A 75 -11.90 2.17 -10.51
N PRO A 76 -13.12 2.58 -10.94
CA PRO A 76 -13.95 1.75 -11.81
C PRO A 76 -13.26 1.22 -13.07
N ASP A 77 -12.33 1.97 -13.66
CA ASP A 77 -11.55 1.54 -14.84
C ASP A 77 -10.68 0.30 -14.54
N ASP A 78 -10.23 0.13 -13.30
CA ASP A 78 -9.35 -0.98 -12.92
C ASP A 78 -10.01 -2.36 -13.13
N HIS A 79 -11.34 -2.43 -13.19
CA HIS A 79 -12.08 -3.67 -13.45
C HIS A 79 -11.99 -4.15 -14.90
N ILE A 80 -11.63 -3.28 -15.84
CA ILE A 80 -11.57 -3.60 -17.28
C ILE A 80 -10.15 -3.53 -17.86
N VAL A 81 -9.17 -3.23 -17.02
CA VAL A 81 -7.74 -3.29 -17.35
C VAL A 81 -7.37 -4.73 -17.76
N PRO A 82 -6.65 -4.93 -18.88
CA PRO A 82 -6.27 -6.27 -19.30
C PRO A 82 -5.12 -6.82 -18.45
N LEU A 83 -5.32 -8.00 -17.85
CA LEU A 83 -4.31 -8.72 -17.07
C LEU A 83 -3.85 -9.98 -17.82
N ALA A 84 -2.57 -10.33 -17.67
CA ALA A 84 -2.03 -11.63 -18.07
C ALA A 84 -2.48 -12.74 -17.10
N LEU A 85 -3.80 -13.00 -17.04
CA LEU A 85 -4.39 -14.15 -16.35
C LEU A 85 -4.73 -15.23 -17.38
N ALA A 86 -4.29 -16.46 -17.13
CA ALA A 86 -4.51 -17.59 -18.04
C ALA A 86 -5.91 -18.21 -17.89
N SER A 87 -6.62 -17.99 -16.77
CA SER A 87 -7.99 -18.51 -16.59
C SER A 87 -8.83 -17.78 -15.53
N PRO A 88 -10.17 -17.93 -15.55
CA PRO A 88 -11.06 -17.43 -14.49
C PRO A 88 -10.76 -18.00 -13.10
N GLU A 89 -10.26 -19.23 -13.00
CA GLU A 89 -9.88 -19.84 -11.73
C GLU A 89 -8.71 -19.10 -11.07
N GLN A 90 -7.77 -18.58 -11.87
CA GLN A 90 -6.68 -17.76 -11.34
C GLN A 90 -7.18 -16.40 -10.84
N ALA A 91 -8.14 -15.79 -11.54
CA ALA A 91 -8.79 -14.56 -11.05
C ALA A 91 -9.50 -14.80 -9.71
N HIS A 92 -10.23 -15.91 -9.59
CA HIS A 92 -10.89 -16.29 -8.35
C HIS A 92 -9.90 -16.59 -7.21
N ALA A 93 -8.79 -17.29 -7.51
CA ALA A 93 -7.74 -17.54 -6.54
C ALA A 93 -7.09 -16.24 -6.05
N LEU A 94 -6.96 -15.23 -6.91
CA LEU A 94 -6.48 -13.90 -6.54
C LEU A 94 -7.47 -13.17 -5.61
N ASP A 95 -8.78 -13.26 -5.86
CA ASP A 95 -9.80 -12.72 -4.94
C ASP A 95 -9.64 -13.32 -3.54
N LEU A 96 -9.53 -14.65 -3.45
CA LEU A 96 -9.36 -15.35 -2.18
C LEU A 96 -8.05 -14.96 -1.48
N ARG A 97 -6.95 -14.89 -2.22
CA ARG A 97 -5.63 -14.53 -1.68
C ARG A 97 -5.58 -13.09 -1.16
N LEU A 98 -6.37 -12.19 -1.73
CA LEU A 98 -6.48 -10.80 -1.31
C LEU A 98 -7.61 -10.57 -0.29
N GLY A 99 -8.37 -11.60 0.08
CA GLY A 99 -9.57 -11.46 0.90
C GLY A 99 -10.58 -10.47 0.29
N ALA A 100 -10.70 -10.44 -1.04
CA ALA A 100 -11.51 -9.49 -1.79
C ALA A 100 -12.85 -10.12 -2.22
N ALA A 101 -13.84 -9.27 -2.53
CA ALA A 101 -15.07 -9.75 -3.15
C ALA A 101 -14.79 -10.33 -4.56
N PRO A 102 -15.66 -11.22 -5.09
CA PRO A 102 -15.45 -11.81 -6.41
C PRO A 102 -15.25 -10.75 -7.51
N GLY A 103 -14.16 -10.88 -8.28
CA GLY A 103 -13.76 -9.97 -9.36
C GLY A 103 -13.01 -8.72 -8.91
N VAL A 104 -12.83 -8.48 -7.61
CA VAL A 104 -12.14 -7.29 -7.09
C VAL A 104 -10.62 -7.50 -7.01
N GLY A 105 -10.14 -8.73 -6.85
CA GLY A 105 -8.72 -9.02 -6.72
C GLY A 105 -7.92 -8.66 -7.97
N ALA A 106 -8.44 -8.96 -9.16
CA ALA A 106 -7.86 -8.54 -10.44
C ALA A 106 -7.81 -7.01 -10.57
N ALA A 107 -8.90 -6.33 -10.18
CA ALA A 107 -8.98 -4.88 -10.21
C ALA A 107 -8.00 -4.22 -9.21
N LEU A 108 -7.79 -4.81 -8.03
CA LEU A 108 -6.77 -4.32 -7.09
C LEU A 108 -5.35 -4.44 -7.61
N LEU A 109 -5.04 -5.49 -8.38
CA LEU A 109 -3.73 -5.67 -9.02
C LEU A 109 -3.55 -4.65 -10.17
N ALA A 110 -4.62 -4.39 -10.94
CA ALA A 110 -4.66 -3.31 -11.92
C ALA A 110 -4.43 -1.93 -11.26
N ALA A 111 -5.15 -1.63 -10.17
CA ALA A 111 -5.01 -0.39 -9.40
C ALA A 111 -3.57 -0.21 -8.90
N ALA A 112 -2.97 -1.26 -8.32
CA ALA A 112 -1.56 -1.24 -7.92
C ALA A 112 -0.63 -0.87 -9.08
N THR A 113 -0.86 -1.44 -10.27
CA THR A 113 -0.03 -1.18 -11.45
C THR A 113 -0.25 0.24 -12.00
N ARG A 114 -1.50 0.69 -12.05
CA ARG A 114 -1.89 2.04 -12.47
C ARG A 114 -1.25 3.09 -11.57
N GLU A 115 -1.43 2.97 -10.26
CA GLU A 115 -0.88 3.91 -9.27
C GLU A 115 0.66 3.92 -9.31
N THR A 116 1.30 2.76 -9.51
CA THR A 116 2.75 2.69 -9.71
C THR A 116 3.18 3.50 -10.95
N PHE A 117 2.44 3.41 -12.05
CA PHE A 117 2.73 4.18 -13.25
C PHE A 117 2.46 5.67 -13.07
N GLU A 118 1.32 6.04 -12.52
CA GLU A 118 0.93 7.43 -12.27
C GLU A 118 1.94 8.14 -11.35
N GLU A 119 2.30 7.48 -10.24
CA GLU A 119 3.06 8.12 -9.18
C GLU A 119 4.58 8.09 -9.39
N CYS A 120 5.12 7.03 -10.00
CA CYS A 120 6.57 6.86 -10.16
C CYS A 120 7.05 6.52 -11.57
N GLY A 121 6.14 6.44 -12.55
CA GLY A 121 6.46 6.22 -13.96
C GLY A 121 6.87 4.78 -14.31
N VAL A 122 6.65 3.83 -13.40
CA VAL A 122 7.03 2.43 -13.60
C VAL A 122 5.81 1.61 -14.02
N LEU A 123 5.94 0.88 -15.12
CA LEU A 123 4.88 0.09 -15.72
C LEU A 123 5.18 -1.41 -15.57
N LEU A 124 4.33 -2.12 -14.81
CA LEU A 124 4.44 -3.56 -14.53
C LEU A 124 3.60 -4.36 -15.53
N VAL A 125 4.04 -4.40 -16.78
CA VAL A 125 3.29 -4.94 -17.92
C VAL A 125 4.15 -5.87 -18.77
N THR A 126 3.48 -6.69 -19.58
CA THR A 126 4.10 -7.50 -20.63
C THR A 126 3.44 -7.24 -21.99
N GLY A 127 4.18 -7.50 -23.06
CA GLY A 127 3.79 -7.22 -24.45
C GLY A 127 4.96 -6.72 -25.29
N GLN A 128 4.80 -6.67 -26.61
CA GLN A 128 5.88 -6.26 -27.53
C GLN A 128 6.32 -4.80 -27.34
N ALA A 129 5.39 -3.94 -26.93
CA ALA A 129 5.63 -2.52 -26.71
C ALA A 129 6.06 -2.20 -25.26
N ALA A 130 6.31 -3.21 -24.41
CA ALA A 130 6.63 -2.96 -23.00
C ALA A 130 7.88 -2.08 -22.86
N PRO A 131 7.95 -1.15 -21.89
CA PRO A 131 9.07 -0.23 -21.75
C PRO A 131 10.41 -0.95 -21.57
N VAL A 132 11.35 -0.65 -22.47
CA VAL A 132 12.75 -1.16 -22.43
C VAL A 132 13.77 -0.13 -21.94
N ALA A 133 13.32 1.10 -21.72
CA ALA A 133 14.07 2.20 -21.13
C ALA A 133 13.05 3.16 -20.47
N ARG A 134 13.52 4.02 -19.56
CA ARG A 134 12.82 5.29 -19.33
C ARG A 134 13.01 6.15 -20.57
N ASP A 135 11.94 6.41 -21.31
CA ASP A 135 11.95 7.29 -22.47
C ASP A 135 10.89 8.38 -22.34
N ASP A 136 11.06 9.46 -23.13
CA ASP A 136 10.15 10.60 -23.13
C ASP A 136 8.72 10.22 -23.55
N LEU A 137 8.55 9.09 -24.26
CA LEU A 137 7.27 8.62 -24.74
C LEU A 137 6.39 8.14 -23.58
N TRP A 138 6.92 7.32 -22.67
CA TRP A 138 6.17 6.84 -21.52
C TRP A 138 5.82 7.94 -20.53
N GLU A 139 6.70 8.92 -20.38
CA GLU A 139 6.39 10.11 -19.58
C GLU A 139 5.27 10.95 -20.20
N GLN A 140 5.30 11.15 -21.53
CA GLN A 140 4.20 11.85 -22.24
C GLN A 140 2.87 11.10 -22.11
N ARG A 141 2.88 9.77 -22.18
CA ARG A 141 1.67 8.93 -21.99
C ARG A 141 1.14 9.02 -20.56
N ARG A 142 2.04 9.00 -19.56
CA ARG A 142 1.68 9.20 -18.16
C ARG A 142 1.02 10.56 -17.96
N GLN A 143 1.62 11.62 -18.50
CA GLN A 143 1.04 12.96 -18.40
C GLN A 143 -0.30 13.06 -19.13
N ALA A 144 -0.46 12.40 -20.28
CA ALA A 144 -1.74 12.35 -20.98
C ALA A 144 -2.83 11.66 -20.16
N LEU A 145 -2.53 10.57 -19.46
CA LEU A 145 -3.45 9.90 -18.54
C LEU A 145 -3.91 10.87 -17.43
N LEU A 146 -2.99 11.63 -16.85
CA LEU A 146 -3.29 12.59 -15.78
C LEU A 146 -4.08 13.82 -16.26
N ASP A 147 -3.77 14.35 -17.46
CA ASP A 147 -4.29 15.64 -17.92
C ASP A 147 -5.52 15.55 -18.84
N THR A 148 -5.64 14.46 -19.61
CA THR A 148 -6.60 14.38 -20.73
C THR A 148 -7.81 13.52 -20.45
N GLY A 149 -7.81 12.78 -19.33
CA GLY A 149 -8.88 11.85 -18.96
C GLY A 149 -8.85 10.54 -19.74
N GLN A 150 -7.78 10.24 -20.49
CA GLN A 150 -7.51 8.90 -20.99
C GLN A 150 -7.39 7.95 -19.79
N THR A 151 -8.07 6.80 -19.85
CA THR A 151 -7.99 5.83 -18.75
C THR A 151 -6.79 4.90 -18.91
N PHE A 152 -6.41 4.22 -17.81
CA PHE A 152 -5.29 3.30 -17.83
C PHE A 152 -5.58 2.09 -18.73
N SER A 153 -6.82 1.58 -18.71
CA SER A 153 -7.24 0.51 -19.61
C SER A 153 -7.12 0.92 -21.08
N GLU A 154 -7.56 2.14 -21.44
CA GLU A 154 -7.44 2.68 -22.81
C GLU A 154 -5.99 2.75 -23.28
N LEU A 155 -5.07 3.21 -22.41
CA LEU A 155 -3.65 3.24 -22.70
C LEU A 155 -3.11 1.83 -22.99
N LEU A 156 -3.40 0.85 -22.13
CA LEU A 156 -2.90 -0.52 -22.33
C LEU A 156 -3.48 -1.18 -23.58
N TYR A 157 -4.77 -0.98 -23.88
CA TYR A 157 -5.37 -1.47 -25.12
C TYR A 157 -4.73 -0.85 -26.37
N ALA A 158 -4.48 0.46 -26.36
CA ALA A 158 -3.86 1.15 -27.49
C ALA A 158 -2.44 0.65 -27.78
N GLU A 159 -1.70 0.29 -26.74
CA GLU A 159 -0.32 -0.18 -26.83
C GLU A 159 -0.18 -1.70 -26.96
N GLY A 160 -1.30 -2.45 -26.93
CA GLY A 160 -1.28 -3.91 -26.95
C GLY A 160 -0.57 -4.51 -25.74
N LEU A 161 -0.68 -3.85 -24.59
CA LEU A 161 -0.07 -4.23 -23.33
C LEU A 161 -1.10 -4.85 -22.38
N VAL A 162 -0.61 -5.71 -21.50
CA VAL A 162 -1.39 -6.28 -20.41
C VAL A 162 -0.57 -6.23 -19.12
N VAL A 163 -1.24 -6.09 -17.98
CA VAL A 163 -0.58 -6.13 -16.67
C VAL A 163 0.08 -7.49 -16.46
N ASP A 164 1.37 -7.48 -16.11
CA ASP A 164 2.13 -8.70 -15.84
C ASP A 164 1.84 -9.16 -14.41
N THR A 165 0.90 -10.10 -14.30
CA THR A 165 0.54 -10.68 -13.01
C THR A 165 1.69 -11.46 -12.37
N ALA A 166 2.73 -11.82 -13.13
CA ALA A 166 3.94 -12.45 -12.62
C ALA A 166 4.93 -11.43 -12.02
N ALA A 167 4.83 -10.14 -12.34
CA ALA A 167 5.73 -9.10 -11.85
C ALA A 167 5.34 -8.52 -10.46
N ILE A 168 4.13 -8.80 -9.99
CA ILE A 168 3.56 -8.23 -8.76
C ILE A 168 2.89 -9.31 -7.91
N ARG A 169 3.09 -9.30 -6.59
CA ARG A 169 2.54 -10.31 -5.66
C ARG A 169 1.86 -9.69 -4.45
N PRO A 170 0.72 -10.24 -3.98
CA PRO A 170 0.12 -9.85 -2.71
C PRO A 170 1.10 -10.02 -1.54
N TRP A 171 1.13 -9.07 -0.60
CA TRP A 171 2.05 -9.07 0.54
C TRP A 171 1.36 -8.92 1.90
N THR A 172 0.61 -7.85 2.11
CA THR A 172 -0.14 -7.60 3.37
C THR A 172 -1.48 -6.95 3.08
N HIS A 173 -2.39 -6.97 4.04
CA HIS A 173 -3.72 -6.39 3.92
C HIS A 173 -4.03 -5.58 5.17
N TRP A 174 -4.25 -4.28 5.00
CA TRP A 174 -4.49 -3.34 6.09
C TRP A 174 -5.84 -2.65 5.95
N ILE A 175 -6.56 -2.55 7.07
CA ILE A 175 -7.80 -1.78 7.17
C ILE A 175 -7.57 -0.61 8.10
N THR A 176 -7.88 0.60 7.63
CA THR A 176 -7.78 1.80 8.45
C THR A 176 -8.75 1.72 9.64
N PRO A 177 -8.32 2.06 10.87
CA PRO A 177 -9.15 1.95 12.07
C PRO A 177 -10.44 2.76 11.97
N PRO A 178 -11.51 2.34 12.68
CA PRO A 178 -12.83 2.98 12.60
C PRO A 178 -12.90 4.40 13.19
N VAL A 179 -11.86 4.86 13.89
CA VAL A 179 -11.75 6.23 14.44
C VAL A 179 -11.32 7.27 13.41
N GLU A 180 -10.82 6.82 12.25
CA GLU A 180 -10.31 7.71 11.21
C GLU A 180 -11.44 8.22 10.32
N GLU A 181 -11.32 9.48 9.87
CA GLU A 181 -12.31 10.12 8.98
C GLU A 181 -12.31 9.54 7.57
N ARG A 182 -11.17 8.97 7.16
CA ARG A 182 -10.98 8.35 5.85
C ARG A 182 -10.46 6.96 6.09
N ARG A 183 -11.18 5.97 5.55
CA ARG A 183 -10.86 4.57 5.76
C ARG A 183 -10.62 3.85 4.45
N TYR A 184 -9.54 3.07 4.44
CA TYR A 184 -9.10 2.29 3.29
C TYR A 184 -8.96 0.82 3.67
N ASN A 185 -9.28 -0.04 2.71
CA ASN A 185 -9.17 -1.48 2.75
C ASN A 185 -8.00 -1.88 1.83
N THR A 186 -6.79 -1.56 2.25
CA THR A 186 -5.62 -1.49 1.38
C THR A 186 -4.95 -2.85 1.24
N ARG A 187 -4.80 -3.34 0.00
CA ARG A 187 -3.97 -4.49 -0.33
C ARG A 187 -2.59 -4.00 -0.74
N PHE A 188 -1.59 -4.47 -0.02
CA PHE A 188 -0.19 -4.20 -0.33
C PHE A 188 0.33 -5.32 -1.22
N PHE A 189 1.09 -4.92 -2.21
CA PHE A 189 1.77 -5.78 -3.14
C PHE A 189 3.27 -5.52 -3.08
N VAL A 190 4.07 -6.51 -3.44
CA VAL A 190 5.51 -6.37 -3.70
C VAL A 190 5.77 -6.58 -5.18
N ALA A 191 6.67 -5.79 -5.76
CA ALA A 191 7.08 -5.91 -7.15
C ALA A 191 8.59 -5.68 -7.28
N ALA A 192 9.26 -6.46 -8.12
CA ALA A 192 10.64 -6.18 -8.48
C ALA A 192 10.67 -5.08 -9.54
N MET A 193 11.57 -4.11 -9.35
CA MET A 193 11.82 -3.03 -10.29
C MET A 193 12.29 -3.62 -11.63
N PRO A 194 11.59 -3.34 -12.75
CA PRO A 194 12.07 -3.75 -14.06
C PRO A 194 13.44 -3.14 -14.34
N VAL A 195 14.43 -3.97 -14.68
CA VAL A 195 15.83 -3.53 -14.93
C VAL A 195 15.97 -2.51 -16.08
N THR A 196 14.95 -2.42 -16.91
CA THR A 196 14.85 -1.50 -18.04
C THR A 196 14.28 -0.14 -17.67
N GLN A 197 13.74 0.05 -16.46
CA GLN A 197 13.03 1.25 -16.08
C GLN A 197 13.73 1.96 -14.91
N GLU A 198 13.32 3.20 -14.64
CA GLU A 198 13.79 3.97 -13.49
C GLU A 198 12.61 4.70 -12.84
N ALA A 199 12.36 4.42 -11.56
CA ALA A 199 11.32 5.10 -10.78
C ALA A 199 11.71 6.56 -10.53
N GLY A 200 10.80 7.49 -10.82
CA GLY A 200 11.04 8.93 -10.69
C GLY A 200 10.13 9.64 -9.70
N ASP A 201 10.52 10.86 -9.35
CA ASP A 201 9.66 11.86 -8.72
C ASP A 201 8.88 12.60 -9.81
N VAL A 202 7.68 12.11 -10.14
CA VAL A 202 6.94 12.56 -11.34
C VAL A 202 5.48 12.94 -11.06
N SER A 203 4.95 12.65 -9.87
CA SER A 203 3.53 12.83 -9.56
C SER A 203 3.14 14.23 -9.11
N GLY A 204 4.10 15.06 -8.67
CA GLY A 204 3.82 16.35 -8.00
C GLY A 204 3.15 16.22 -6.63
N GLU A 205 2.71 15.01 -6.27
CA GLU A 205 2.12 14.61 -5.00
C GLU A 205 3.16 14.28 -3.92
N SER A 206 4.40 14.09 -4.36
CA SER A 206 5.56 13.92 -3.50
C SER A 206 6.54 15.07 -3.69
N ASP A 207 7.24 15.44 -2.62
CA ASP A 207 8.32 16.44 -2.71
C ASP A 207 9.72 15.81 -2.71
N ARG A 208 9.79 14.51 -2.43
CA ARG A 208 11.01 13.69 -2.43
C ARG A 208 10.68 12.22 -2.68
N VAL A 209 11.55 11.55 -3.43
CA VAL A 209 11.59 10.10 -3.57
C VAL A 209 12.92 9.55 -3.05
N HIS A 210 12.88 8.33 -2.52
CA HIS A 210 14.02 7.68 -1.90
C HIS A 210 14.01 6.18 -2.19
N TRP A 211 15.16 5.66 -2.60
CA TRP A 211 15.47 4.26 -2.41
C TRP A 211 16.18 4.10 -1.07
N MET A 212 15.67 3.21 -0.21
CA MET A 212 16.28 2.95 1.10
C MET A 212 16.22 1.47 1.42
N ARG A 213 17.23 0.95 2.12
CA ARG A 213 17.13 -0.37 2.73
C ARG A 213 16.04 -0.35 3.81
N PRO A 214 15.25 -1.43 3.98
CA PRO A 214 14.21 -1.47 5.01
C PRO A 214 14.74 -1.19 6.42
N ALA A 215 15.94 -1.68 6.74
CA ALA A 215 16.61 -1.43 8.01
C ALA A 215 16.89 0.07 8.23
N ASP A 216 17.47 0.75 7.25
CA ASP A 216 17.81 2.17 7.35
C ASP A 216 16.57 3.06 7.49
N ALA A 217 15.49 2.71 6.78
CA ALA A 217 14.22 3.42 6.91
C ALA A 217 13.62 3.28 8.31
N LEU A 218 13.72 2.09 8.92
CA LEU A 218 13.27 1.83 10.29
C LEU A 218 14.14 2.51 11.33
N GLU A 219 15.46 2.52 11.15
CA GLU A 219 16.40 3.23 12.04
C GLU A 219 16.13 4.74 12.03
N ARG A 220 15.96 5.32 10.84
CA ARG A 220 15.60 6.74 10.71
C ARG A 220 14.23 7.06 11.28
N TRP A 221 13.27 6.15 11.14
CA TRP A 221 11.96 6.30 11.77
C TRP A 221 12.05 6.26 13.30
N ALA A 222 12.81 5.31 13.85
CA ALA A 222 13.09 5.23 15.29
C ALA A 222 13.78 6.49 15.82
N ALA A 223 14.66 7.09 15.03
CA ALA A 223 15.33 8.35 15.35
C ALA A 223 14.43 9.61 15.19
N GLY A 224 13.25 9.49 14.58
CA GLY A 224 12.36 10.61 14.28
C GLY A 224 12.71 11.39 13.01
N ASP A 225 13.70 10.94 12.23
CA ASP A 225 14.17 11.57 10.98
C ASP A 225 13.34 11.19 9.75
N LEU A 226 12.42 10.24 9.91
CA LEU A 226 11.55 9.72 8.87
C LEU A 226 10.18 9.42 9.48
N ALA A 227 9.10 9.94 8.91
CA ALA A 227 7.75 9.69 9.41
C ALA A 227 7.12 8.52 8.64
N LEU A 228 6.78 7.43 9.34
CA LEU A 228 6.12 6.24 8.77
C LEU A 228 4.77 6.00 9.43
N MET A 229 3.79 5.59 8.62
CA MET A 229 2.54 5.05 9.15
C MET A 229 2.78 3.61 9.61
N THR A 230 1.93 3.12 10.51
CA THR A 230 2.01 1.73 11.03
C THR A 230 2.10 0.69 9.91
N PRO A 231 1.23 0.71 8.87
CA PRO A 231 1.32 -0.26 7.77
C PRO A 231 2.67 -0.22 7.05
N THR A 232 3.23 0.97 6.83
CA THR A 232 4.52 1.14 6.16
C THR A 232 5.65 0.58 7.03
N SER A 233 5.72 0.96 8.30
CA SER A 233 6.76 0.47 9.23
C SER A 233 6.70 -1.05 9.43
N ASP A 234 5.49 -1.62 9.55
CA ASP A 234 5.32 -3.07 9.68
C ASP A 234 5.76 -3.78 8.40
N THR A 235 5.33 -3.29 7.24
CA THR A 235 5.76 -3.81 5.94
C THR A 235 7.28 -3.83 5.82
N LEU A 236 7.97 -2.74 6.17
CA LEU A 236 9.45 -2.70 6.18
C LEU A 236 10.06 -3.75 7.11
N ARG A 237 9.50 -3.94 8.32
CA ARG A 237 9.98 -4.98 9.26
C ARG A 237 9.82 -6.38 8.67
N THR A 238 8.72 -6.63 7.96
CA THR A 238 8.51 -7.94 7.31
C THR A 238 9.49 -8.23 6.18
N LEU A 239 10.15 -7.21 5.62
CA LEU A 239 11.12 -7.35 4.54
C LEU A 239 12.56 -7.63 5.03
N LEU A 240 12.86 -7.34 6.31
CA LEU A 240 14.19 -7.54 6.91
C LEU A 240 14.80 -8.94 6.72
N PRO A 241 14.03 -10.05 6.70
CA PRO A 241 14.60 -11.38 6.53
C PRO A 241 15.15 -11.69 5.13
N TYR A 242 14.87 -10.86 4.13
CA TYR A 242 15.17 -11.15 2.72
C TYR A 242 16.33 -10.33 2.19
N ALA A 243 17.24 -10.97 1.46
CA ALA A 243 18.42 -10.34 0.88
C ALA A 243 18.19 -9.88 -0.56
N THR A 244 17.23 -10.47 -1.28
CA THR A 244 16.94 -10.12 -2.68
C THR A 244 15.45 -9.95 -2.95
N ALA A 245 15.11 -9.17 -3.97
CA ALA A 245 13.74 -8.99 -4.45
C ALA A 245 13.13 -10.33 -4.89
N ALA A 246 13.93 -11.24 -5.46
CA ALA A 246 13.49 -12.58 -5.83
C ALA A 246 13.05 -13.41 -4.62
N GLU A 247 13.79 -13.34 -3.50
CA GLU A 247 13.41 -14.00 -2.25
C GLU A 247 12.11 -13.43 -1.68
N VAL A 248 11.92 -12.10 -1.74
CA VAL A 248 10.67 -11.45 -1.32
C VAL A 248 9.50 -11.92 -2.18
N LEU A 249 9.64 -11.94 -3.51
CA LEU A 249 8.59 -12.40 -4.42
C LEU A 249 8.25 -13.88 -4.20
N GLN A 250 9.24 -14.74 -3.97
CA GLN A 250 9.01 -16.14 -3.63
C GLN A 250 8.27 -16.27 -2.30
N ALA A 251 8.69 -15.55 -1.27
CA ALA A 251 8.03 -15.57 0.02
C ALA A 251 6.59 -15.06 -0.06
N ALA A 252 6.31 -14.10 -0.95
CA ALA A 252 4.97 -13.60 -1.18
C ALA A 252 4.02 -14.71 -1.63
N ASP A 253 4.49 -15.67 -2.43
CA ASP A 253 3.72 -16.82 -2.94
C ASP A 253 3.27 -17.82 -1.87
N GLU A 254 4.00 -17.91 -0.77
CA GLU A 254 3.70 -18.83 0.33
C GLU A 254 3.04 -18.12 1.53
N ARG A 255 2.96 -16.79 1.49
CA ARG A 255 2.50 -15.97 2.62
C ARG A 255 0.99 -16.10 2.84
N THR A 256 0.61 -16.37 4.09
CA THR A 256 -0.77 -16.17 4.55
C THR A 256 -1.01 -14.69 4.80
N ILE A 257 -2.05 -14.13 4.19
CA ILE A 257 -2.44 -12.73 4.33
C ILE A 257 -3.75 -12.68 5.10
N VAL A 258 -3.75 -11.94 6.20
CA VAL A 258 -4.93 -11.65 7.01
C VAL A 258 -5.21 -10.15 6.99
N PRO A 259 -6.47 -9.71 7.06
CA PRO A 259 -6.82 -8.29 7.10
C PRO A 259 -6.46 -7.71 8.47
N GLN A 260 -5.38 -6.94 8.57
CA GLN A 260 -4.91 -6.35 9.81
C GLN A 260 -5.61 -5.00 10.06
N MET A 261 -6.20 -4.81 11.24
CA MET A 261 -6.85 -3.54 11.60
C MET A 261 -6.48 -3.12 13.02
N PRO A 262 -5.92 -1.91 13.22
CA PRO A 262 -5.84 -1.32 14.56
C PRO A 262 -7.25 -1.10 15.11
N GLN A 263 -7.47 -1.45 16.38
CA GLN A 263 -8.75 -1.28 17.06
C GLN A 263 -8.53 -0.79 18.49
N PRO A 264 -9.32 0.19 18.96
CA PRO A 264 -9.29 0.59 20.37
C PRO A 264 -9.82 -0.55 21.25
N SER A 265 -9.23 -0.70 22.43
CA SER A 265 -9.64 -1.64 23.48
C SER A 265 -9.40 -1.03 24.87
N LEU A 266 -9.89 -1.71 25.91
CA LEU A 266 -9.66 -1.32 27.30
C LEU A 266 -8.81 -2.38 28.00
N ASP A 267 -7.82 -1.93 28.77
CA ASP A 267 -7.11 -2.82 29.69
C ASP A 267 -7.92 -3.12 30.96
N ALA A 268 -7.36 -3.94 31.85
CA ALA A 268 -8.02 -4.34 33.10
C ALA A 268 -8.29 -3.15 34.06
N SER A 269 -7.61 -2.02 33.90
CA SER A 269 -7.83 -0.80 34.67
C SER A 269 -8.87 0.14 34.04
N GLY A 270 -9.31 -0.16 32.81
CA GLY A 270 -10.17 0.70 32.01
C GLY A 270 -9.43 1.78 31.24
N ALA A 271 -8.09 1.69 31.12
CA ALA A 271 -7.32 2.60 30.29
C ALA A 271 -7.41 2.20 28.81
N LEU A 272 -7.35 3.18 27.90
CA LEU A 272 -7.44 2.94 26.48
C LEU A 272 -6.15 2.27 25.99
N ARG A 273 -6.32 1.27 25.14
CA ARG A 273 -5.24 0.54 24.47
C ARG A 273 -5.59 0.38 23.00
N TRP A 274 -4.58 0.02 22.23
CA TRP A 274 -4.71 -0.27 20.82
C TRP A 274 -4.22 -1.67 20.55
N MET A 275 -5.02 -2.44 19.82
CA MET A 275 -4.65 -3.78 19.40
C MET A 275 -4.65 -3.82 17.89
N LEU A 276 -3.75 -4.59 17.32
CA LEU A 276 -3.85 -5.05 15.95
C LEU A 276 -4.67 -6.34 15.96
N ILE A 277 -5.77 -6.36 15.22
CA ILE A 277 -6.64 -7.54 15.10
C ILE A 277 -6.67 -8.07 13.66
N ASP A 278 -7.05 -9.34 13.52
CA ASP A 278 -7.57 -9.87 12.25
C ASP A 278 -9.02 -9.40 12.10
N ALA A 279 -9.28 -8.52 11.14
CA ALA A 279 -10.59 -7.93 10.93
C ALA A 279 -11.65 -8.93 10.43
N SER A 280 -11.25 -10.12 9.97
CA SER A 280 -12.18 -11.17 9.54
C SER A 280 -12.69 -12.03 10.70
N THR A 281 -11.89 -12.21 11.74
CA THR A 281 -12.21 -13.07 12.90
C THR A 281 -12.43 -12.28 14.19
N GLY A 282 -11.87 -11.08 14.29
CA GLY A 282 -11.78 -10.28 15.52
C GLY A 282 -10.67 -10.72 16.48
N GLU A 283 -9.85 -11.71 16.09
CA GLU A 283 -8.77 -12.21 16.94
C GLU A 283 -7.62 -11.19 17.05
N MET A 284 -7.05 -11.07 18.25
CA MET A 284 -5.90 -10.21 18.49
C MET A 284 -4.63 -10.81 17.85
N LEU A 285 -3.98 -10.05 16.99
CA LEU A 285 -2.69 -10.38 16.39
C LEU A 285 -1.53 -9.87 17.25
N LEU A 286 -1.64 -8.64 17.75
CA LEU A 286 -0.59 -7.98 18.54
C LEU A 286 -1.18 -6.81 19.34
N GLU A 287 -0.62 -6.52 20.52
CA GLU A 287 -0.90 -5.28 21.26
C GLU A 287 0.02 -4.14 20.77
N LEU A 288 -0.57 -3.00 20.38
CA LEU A 288 0.15 -1.82 19.89
C LEU A 288 0.50 -0.89 21.07
N GLY A 289 1.77 -0.51 21.16
CA GLY A 289 2.23 0.48 22.15
C GLY A 289 1.82 1.89 21.74
N LEU A 290 0.60 2.29 22.07
CA LEU A 290 0.14 3.68 22.02
C LEU A 290 -0.14 4.12 23.46
N GLU A 291 0.60 5.12 23.95
CA GLU A 291 0.39 5.67 25.30
C GLU A 291 -0.72 6.72 25.27
N ASP A 292 -1.63 6.64 26.23
CA ASP A 292 -2.60 7.70 26.50
C ASP A 292 -1.90 8.89 27.16
N VAL A 293 -2.26 10.12 26.76
CA VAL A 293 -1.89 11.37 27.47
C VAL A 293 -2.96 11.72 28.49
#